data_AF-A0A964HDY9-F1
#
_entry.id   AF-A0A964HDY9-F1
#
_cell.length_a   1.000
_cell.length_b   1.000
_cell.length_c   1.000
_cell.angle_alpha   90.00
_cell.angle_beta   90.00
_cell.angle_gamma   90.00
#
_symmetry.space_group_name_H-M   'P 1'
#
loop_
_entity.id
_entity.type
_entity.pdbx_description
1 polymer ?
#
loop_
_entity_poly.entity_id
_entity_poly.type
_entity_poly.pdbx_seq_one_letter_code
_entity_poly.pdbx_strand_id
1 'polypeptide(L)'
;MNILRDMTSFSRSTVTGAVQTLRRLFRPGSPVPTEPLSRQFGFDRGQPIDRHYIEAFLAANAAEIRGEVLEVGSPAYTHRYGTSQVTRSLVLNGVGGDAILNMDLSRTADVPEGMADCFICTQTFNFIFDVQAAVHSSFRLLRPGGTLLATVAGITQISGYDRERWGDYWRFTECSMKALLAPVFGDRFEVRVWGNLHAATALLQGQAIEDLERPELLDVADPDYPVVITAVARRAQA
;
A
#
# COMPACT_ATOMS: atom_id res chain seq x y z
N MET A 1 24.47 7.38 14.27
CA MET A 1 25.14 8.08 13.16
C MET A 1 24.33 9.35 12.90
N ASN A 2 24.91 10.52 13.22
CA ASN A 2 24.24 11.82 13.32
C ASN A 2 23.77 12.36 11.96
N ILE A 3 22.46 12.45 11.73
CA ILE A 3 21.85 13.19 10.61
C ILE A 3 21.24 14.49 11.18
N LEU A 4 22.06 15.44 11.62
CA LEU A 4 21.59 16.78 12.01
C LEU A 4 22.65 17.88 11.77
N ARG A 5 23.52 17.71 10.79
CA ARG A 5 24.43 18.76 10.32
C ARG A 5 24.50 18.73 8.80
N ASP A 6 23.58 19.42 8.15
CA ASP A 6 23.77 20.08 6.85
C ASP A 6 22.46 20.70 6.34
N MET A 7 21.97 21.74 7.03
CA MET A 7 20.86 22.56 6.55
C MET A 7 21.15 24.06 6.66
N THR A 8 22.36 24.47 6.27
CA THR A 8 22.69 25.90 6.16
C THR A 8 23.43 26.19 4.86
N SER A 9 22.67 26.35 3.77
CA SER A 9 22.82 27.46 2.80
C SER A 9 22.00 27.18 1.54
N PHE A 10 20.78 27.71 1.47
CA PHE A 10 20.13 27.93 0.18
C PHE A 10 20.10 29.44 -0.06
N SER A 11 21.03 29.90 -0.89
CA SER A 11 21.14 31.30 -1.30
C SER A 11 19.91 31.70 -2.12
N ARG A 12 19.14 32.67 -1.63
CA ARG A 12 18.03 33.31 -2.35
C ARG A 12 18.57 34.36 -3.31
N SER A 13 19.16 33.94 -4.43
CA SER A 13 19.28 34.84 -5.57
C SER A 13 19.49 34.07 -6.86
N THR A 14 18.54 34.26 -7.78
CA THR A 14 18.59 34.08 -9.25
C THR A 14 17.54 33.10 -9.78
N VAL A 15 16.25 33.39 -9.59
CA VAL A 15 15.19 32.77 -10.41
C VAL A 15 14.06 33.76 -10.68
N THR A 16 14.33 34.85 -11.41
CA THR A 16 13.32 35.90 -11.67
C THR A 16 12.70 35.82 -13.07
N GLY A 17 13.27 35.03 -13.99
CA GLY A 17 12.76 34.88 -15.37
C GLY A 17 11.93 33.61 -15.62
N ALA A 18 12.41 32.44 -15.19
CA ALA A 18 11.75 31.15 -15.46
C ALA A 18 10.48 30.91 -14.64
N VAL A 19 10.32 31.61 -13.50
CA VAL A 19 9.16 31.48 -12.60
C VAL A 19 7.87 32.06 -13.20
N GLN A 20 7.96 32.99 -14.16
CA GLN A 20 6.77 33.61 -14.75
C GLN A 20 6.06 32.70 -15.76
N THR A 21 6.78 31.82 -16.47
CA THR A 21 6.20 30.95 -17.50
C THR A 21 5.49 29.72 -16.90
N LEU A 22 5.93 29.23 -15.74
CA LEU A 22 5.28 28.14 -14.99
C LEU A 22 4.03 28.57 -14.20
N ARG A 23 3.81 29.88 -14.01
CA ARG A 23 2.60 30.42 -13.36
C ARG A 23 1.30 30.25 -14.15
N ARG A 24 1.35 29.68 -15.36
CA ARG A 24 0.17 29.54 -16.25
C ARG A 24 -0.60 28.23 -16.11
N LEU A 25 -0.12 27.24 -15.36
CA LEU A 25 -0.80 25.95 -15.17
C LEU A 25 -1.48 25.78 -13.80
N PHE A 26 -1.17 26.63 -12.83
CA PHE A 26 -1.88 26.70 -11.55
C PHE A 26 -2.38 28.13 -11.38
N ARG A 27 -3.69 28.33 -11.21
CA ARG A 27 -4.25 29.60 -10.73
C ARG A 27 -4.22 29.56 -9.21
N PRO A 28 -3.20 30.10 -8.52
CA PRO A 28 -3.28 30.25 -7.07
C PRO A 28 -4.54 31.04 -6.73
N GLY A 29 -5.42 30.45 -5.92
CA GLY A 29 -6.67 31.08 -5.46
C GLY A 29 -7.98 30.47 -5.94
N SER A 30 -7.98 29.39 -6.74
CA SER A 30 -9.21 28.60 -6.91
C SER A 30 -9.63 28.02 -5.54
N PRO A 31 -10.90 28.17 -5.11
CA PRO A 31 -11.34 27.65 -3.82
C PRO A 31 -11.18 26.14 -3.79
N VAL A 32 -10.35 25.64 -2.88
CA VAL A 32 -10.34 24.21 -2.53
C VAL A 32 -11.39 24.03 -1.44
N PRO A 33 -12.42 23.18 -1.64
CA PRO A 33 -13.43 22.97 -0.62
C PRO A 33 -12.79 22.36 0.64
N THR A 34 -13.31 22.70 1.81
CA THR A 34 -12.86 22.14 3.09
C THR A 34 -13.39 20.71 3.32
N GLU A 35 -14.43 20.33 2.58
CA GLU A 35 -15.02 18.99 2.59
C GLU A 35 -14.59 18.23 1.33
N PRO A 36 -14.19 16.94 1.45
CA PRO A 36 -13.94 16.10 0.30
C PRO A 36 -15.27 15.70 -0.37
N LEU A 37 -15.19 15.24 -1.62
CA LEU A 37 -16.33 14.66 -2.34
C LEU A 37 -16.80 13.35 -1.69
N SER A 38 -15.88 12.60 -1.10
CA SER A 38 -16.15 11.37 -0.37
C SER A 38 -15.25 11.24 0.85
N ARG A 39 -15.83 10.78 1.96
CA ARG A 39 -15.07 10.32 3.14
C ARG A 39 -14.80 8.82 3.13
N GLN A 40 -15.27 8.12 2.09
CA GLN A 40 -15.10 6.69 1.86
C GLN A 40 -14.12 6.42 0.73
N PHE A 41 -13.08 7.25 0.58
CA PHE A 41 -12.03 7.09 -0.44
C PHE A 41 -12.52 7.09 -1.91
N GLY A 42 -13.79 7.45 -2.16
CA GLY A 42 -14.41 7.36 -3.48
C GLY A 42 -15.19 6.06 -3.75
N PHE A 43 -15.27 5.12 -2.79
CA PHE A 43 -16.02 3.87 -2.95
C PHE A 43 -17.52 4.07 -3.27
N ASP A 44 -18.12 5.15 -2.77
CA ASP A 44 -19.50 5.54 -3.02
C ASP A 44 -19.70 6.22 -4.40
N ARG A 45 -18.63 6.36 -5.18
CA ARG A 45 -18.61 7.07 -6.46
C ARG A 45 -18.11 6.22 -7.62
N GLY A 46 -17.26 5.23 -7.34
CA GLY A 46 -16.64 4.37 -8.36
C GLY A 46 -15.43 3.64 -7.79
N GLN A 47 -14.41 3.43 -8.62
CA GLN A 47 -13.16 2.81 -8.19
C GLN A 47 -12.26 3.85 -7.48
N PRO A 48 -11.86 3.63 -6.21
CA PRO A 48 -10.89 4.50 -5.54
C PRO A 48 -9.54 4.59 -6.26
N ILE A 49 -8.88 5.75 -6.17
CA ILE A 49 -7.60 6.02 -6.86
C ILE A 49 -6.49 5.03 -6.46
N ASP A 50 -6.41 4.65 -5.18
CA ASP A 50 -5.40 3.71 -4.70
C ASP A 50 -5.58 2.30 -5.29
N ARG A 51 -6.81 1.92 -5.67
CA ARG A 51 -7.11 0.64 -6.30
C ARG A 51 -6.53 0.54 -7.71
N HIS A 52 -6.30 1.64 -8.42
CA HIS A 52 -5.56 1.63 -9.70
C HIS A 52 -4.21 0.92 -9.54
N TYR A 53 -3.45 1.29 -8.50
CA TYR A 53 -2.12 0.76 -8.24
C TYR A 53 -2.14 -0.63 -7.59
N ILE A 54 -3.02 -0.85 -6.61
CA ILE A 54 -3.12 -2.13 -5.89
C ILE A 54 -3.52 -3.25 -6.85
N GLU A 55 -4.52 -2.99 -7.71
CA GLU A 55 -5.00 -3.99 -8.66
C GLU A 55 -3.99 -4.28 -9.77
N ALA A 56 -3.33 -3.25 -10.31
CA ALA A 56 -2.24 -3.43 -11.27
C ALA A 56 -1.07 -4.22 -10.67
N PHE A 57 -0.72 -3.95 -9.41
CA PHE A 57 0.33 -4.69 -8.69
C PHE A 57 -0.02 -6.17 -8.53
N LEU A 58 -1.24 -6.49 -8.09
CA LEU A 58 -1.66 -7.87 -7.91
C LEU A 58 -1.77 -8.61 -9.25
N ALA A 59 -2.31 -7.97 -10.28
CA ALA A 59 -2.36 -8.53 -11.63
C ALA A 59 -0.94 -8.83 -12.18
N ALA A 60 0.02 -7.92 -11.99
CA ALA A 60 1.40 -8.11 -12.40
C ALA A 60 2.10 -9.26 -11.65
N ASN A 61 1.62 -9.62 -10.45
CA ASN A 61 2.16 -10.69 -9.62
C ASN A 61 1.25 -11.92 -9.55
N ALA A 62 0.31 -12.08 -10.50
CA ALA A 62 -0.64 -13.20 -10.52
C ALA A 62 0.03 -14.58 -10.47
N ALA A 63 1.24 -14.72 -11.03
CA ALA A 63 2.01 -15.97 -10.99
C ALA A 63 2.41 -16.42 -9.58
N GLU A 64 2.43 -15.51 -8.60
CA GLU A 64 2.68 -15.82 -7.19
C GLU A 64 1.39 -16.26 -6.48
N ILE A 65 0.21 -15.91 -7.00
CA ILE A 65 -1.10 -16.23 -6.41
C ILE A 65 -1.52 -17.65 -6.84
N ARG A 66 -0.95 -18.64 -6.16
CA ARG A 66 -1.11 -20.08 -6.38
C ARG A 66 -0.88 -20.87 -5.07
N GLY A 67 -1.25 -22.15 -5.06
CA GLY A 67 -1.15 -23.00 -3.87
C GLY A 67 -2.20 -22.62 -2.82
N GLU A 68 -1.84 -22.70 -1.54
CA GLU A 68 -2.69 -22.13 -0.49
C GLU A 68 -2.40 -20.63 -0.36
N VAL A 69 -3.41 -19.83 -0.66
CA VAL A 69 -3.33 -18.37 -0.63
C VAL A 69 -4.02 -17.87 0.62
N LEU A 70 -3.34 -17.04 1.41
CA LEU A 70 -3.91 -16.29 2.51
C LEU A 70 -4.18 -14.85 2.06
N GLU A 71 -5.35 -14.31 2.35
CA GLU A 71 -5.71 -12.91 2.05
C GLU A 71 -6.39 -12.25 3.25
N VAL A 72 -6.07 -10.99 3.52
CA VAL A 72 -6.72 -10.23 4.61
C VAL A 72 -8.12 -9.78 4.22
N GLY A 73 -9.10 -9.99 5.10
CA GLY A 73 -10.45 -9.43 5.02
C GLY A 73 -11.43 -10.20 4.11
N SER A 74 -11.00 -10.64 2.93
CA SER A 74 -11.84 -11.44 2.00
C SER A 74 -10.97 -12.20 1.00
N PRO A 75 -11.50 -13.16 0.20
CA PRO A 75 -10.74 -13.83 -0.86
C PRO A 75 -10.86 -13.12 -2.23
N ALA A 76 -11.26 -11.85 -2.26
CA ALA A 76 -11.62 -11.16 -3.50
C ALA A 76 -10.46 -11.09 -4.50
N TYR A 77 -9.25 -10.81 -4.04
CA TYR A 77 -8.07 -10.76 -4.91
C TYR A 77 -7.55 -12.14 -5.27
N THR A 78 -7.68 -13.11 -4.37
CA THR A 78 -7.40 -14.51 -4.64
C THR A 78 -8.27 -15.02 -5.78
N HIS A 79 -9.57 -14.72 -5.77
CA HIS A 79 -10.48 -15.12 -6.85
C HIS A 79 -10.24 -14.35 -8.16
N ARG A 80 -9.89 -13.06 -8.07
CA ARG A 80 -9.73 -12.21 -9.25
C ARG A 80 -8.40 -12.42 -9.98
N TYR A 81 -7.32 -12.62 -9.24
CA TYR A 81 -5.95 -12.68 -9.78
C TYR A 81 -5.26 -14.02 -9.57
N GLY A 82 -5.87 -14.92 -8.80
CA GLY A 82 -5.37 -16.27 -8.62
C GLY A 82 -5.35 -17.05 -9.93
N THR A 83 -4.30 -17.84 -10.10
CA THR A 83 -4.19 -18.75 -11.24
C THR A 83 -5.08 -19.98 -11.02
N SER A 84 -5.24 -20.81 -12.06
CA SER A 84 -5.85 -22.14 -11.93
C SER A 84 -5.10 -23.09 -10.97
N GLN A 85 -3.97 -22.65 -10.40
CA GLN A 85 -3.15 -23.39 -9.44
C GLN A 85 -3.42 -23.01 -7.98
N VAL A 86 -4.41 -22.14 -7.69
CA VAL A 86 -4.87 -21.95 -6.31
C VAL A 86 -5.55 -23.24 -5.84
N THR A 87 -5.00 -23.86 -4.80
CA THR A 87 -5.52 -25.11 -4.22
C THR A 87 -6.40 -24.85 -2.99
N ARG A 88 -6.20 -23.72 -2.32
CA ARG A 88 -7.00 -23.30 -1.17
C ARG A 88 -6.97 -21.79 -0.98
N SER A 89 -8.11 -21.20 -0.63
CA SER A 89 -8.27 -19.78 -0.31
C SER A 89 -8.53 -19.61 1.19
N LEU A 90 -7.56 -19.08 1.92
CA LEU A 90 -7.64 -18.78 3.34
C LEU A 90 -7.86 -17.28 3.54
N VAL A 91 -8.67 -16.89 4.53
CA VAL A 91 -8.95 -15.49 4.83
C VAL A 91 -8.49 -15.15 6.26
N LEU A 92 -7.70 -14.10 6.43
CA LEU A 92 -7.28 -13.57 7.72
C LEU A 92 -8.24 -12.46 8.17
N ASN A 93 -8.84 -12.60 9.37
CA ASN A 93 -9.68 -11.60 10.03
C ASN A 93 -10.76 -11.02 9.10
N GLY A 94 -11.58 -11.89 8.51
CA GLY A 94 -12.48 -11.52 7.43
C GLY A 94 -13.61 -12.50 7.19
N VAL A 95 -14.14 -12.49 5.97
CA VAL A 95 -15.27 -13.33 5.57
C VAL A 95 -15.02 -14.03 4.23
N GLY A 96 -15.64 -15.21 4.05
CA GLY A 96 -15.49 -16.02 2.85
C GLY A 96 -14.27 -16.94 2.87
N GLY A 97 -13.91 -17.44 1.68
CA GLY A 97 -12.83 -18.42 1.51
C GLY A 97 -13.18 -19.82 2.00
N ASP A 98 -12.23 -20.75 1.85
CA ASP A 98 -12.33 -22.14 2.33
C ASP A 98 -12.14 -22.25 3.84
N ALA A 99 -11.46 -21.28 4.46
CA ALA A 99 -11.33 -21.16 5.90
C ALA A 99 -11.02 -19.72 6.33
N ILE A 100 -11.54 -19.33 7.49
CA ILE A 100 -11.27 -18.05 8.13
C ILE A 100 -10.34 -18.27 9.32
N LEU A 101 -9.23 -17.54 9.35
CA LEU A 101 -8.25 -17.52 10.42
C LEU A 101 -8.41 -16.20 11.18
N ASN A 102 -8.69 -16.29 12.48
CA ASN A 102 -8.78 -15.11 13.35
C ASN A 102 -7.52 -15.04 14.21
N MET A 103 -6.59 -14.18 13.85
CA MET A 103 -5.30 -14.04 14.53
C MET A 103 -4.76 -12.61 14.42
N ASP A 104 -4.03 -12.19 15.45
CA ASP A 104 -3.39 -10.89 15.52
C ASP A 104 -1.94 -10.99 15.02
N LEU A 105 -1.63 -10.33 13.90
CA LEU A 105 -0.29 -10.34 13.35
C LEU A 105 0.74 -9.68 14.27
N SER A 106 0.34 -8.80 15.19
CA SER A 106 1.26 -8.24 16.18
C SER A 106 1.66 -9.25 17.27
N ARG A 107 0.90 -10.33 17.43
CA ARG A 107 1.15 -11.39 18.42
C ARG A 107 1.89 -12.56 17.79
N THR A 108 3.13 -12.33 17.37
CA THR A 108 3.94 -13.32 16.65
C THR A 108 3.91 -14.71 17.26
N ALA A 109 3.97 -14.87 18.58
CA ALA A 109 3.99 -16.19 19.23
C ALA A 109 2.76 -17.06 18.92
N ASP A 110 1.61 -16.44 18.62
CA ASP A 110 0.33 -17.12 18.38
C ASP A 110 0.14 -17.46 16.89
N VAL A 111 1.04 -16.96 16.03
CA VAL A 111 0.96 -17.16 14.59
C VAL A 111 1.61 -18.50 14.22
N PRO A 112 0.92 -19.39 13.49
CA PRO A 112 1.49 -20.64 13.01
C PRO A 112 2.53 -20.41 11.91
N GLU A 113 3.39 -21.40 11.69
CA GLU A 113 4.45 -21.34 10.69
C GLU A 113 4.10 -22.14 9.43
N GLY A 114 4.41 -21.60 8.26
CA GLY A 114 4.35 -22.35 6.99
C GLY A 114 2.94 -22.72 6.52
N MET A 115 2.00 -21.78 6.61
CA MET A 115 0.61 -21.98 6.20
C MET A 115 0.32 -21.66 4.74
N ALA A 116 1.01 -20.67 4.15
CA ALA A 116 0.61 -20.13 2.85
C ALA A 116 1.77 -20.14 1.86
N ASP A 117 1.46 -20.48 0.61
CA ASP A 117 2.37 -20.31 -0.53
C ASP A 117 2.39 -18.85 -0.99
N CYS A 118 1.27 -18.14 -0.83
CA CYS A 118 1.15 -16.71 -1.06
C CYS A 118 0.34 -16.02 0.04
N PHE A 119 0.81 -14.89 0.54
CA PHE A 119 0.05 -14.04 1.45
C PHE A 119 -0.22 -12.67 0.80
N ILE A 120 -1.48 -12.38 0.50
CA ILE A 120 -1.97 -11.10 0.01
C ILE A 120 -2.34 -10.22 1.22
N CYS A 121 -1.50 -9.22 1.49
CA CYS A 121 -1.64 -8.32 2.64
C CYS A 121 -1.77 -6.87 2.14
N THR A 122 -2.93 -6.51 1.61
CA THR A 122 -3.16 -5.16 1.08
C THR A 122 -3.63 -4.20 2.17
N GLN A 123 -3.00 -3.04 2.27
CA GLN A 123 -3.39 -1.91 3.12
C GLN A 123 -3.67 -2.28 4.58
N THR A 124 -2.96 -3.28 5.13
CA THR A 124 -3.22 -3.78 6.50
C THR A 124 -2.23 -3.25 7.53
N PHE A 125 -0.94 -3.15 7.16
CA PHE A 125 0.11 -2.69 8.09
C PHE A 125 -0.08 -1.26 8.59
N ASN A 126 -0.86 -0.44 7.87
CA ASN A 126 -1.28 0.90 8.29
C ASN A 126 -1.98 0.91 9.66
N PHE A 127 -2.68 -0.18 9.98
CA PHE A 127 -3.58 -0.30 11.13
C PHE A 127 -3.02 -1.14 12.27
N ILE A 128 -1.76 -1.58 12.19
CA ILE A 128 -1.10 -2.37 13.24
C ILE A 128 0.01 -1.54 13.86
N PHE A 129 -0.12 -1.20 15.15
CA PHE A 129 0.86 -0.36 15.84
C PHE A 129 2.25 -1.02 15.88
N ASP A 130 2.35 -2.27 16.33
CA ASP A 130 3.60 -3.05 16.25
C ASP A 130 3.75 -3.68 14.86
N VAL A 131 4.04 -2.83 13.88
CA VAL A 131 4.21 -3.24 12.48
C VAL A 131 5.43 -4.16 12.29
N GLN A 132 6.44 -4.06 13.15
CA GLN A 132 7.63 -4.92 13.09
C GLN A 132 7.26 -6.37 13.40
N ALA A 133 6.49 -6.59 14.47
CA ALA A 133 5.94 -7.90 14.78
C ALA A 133 5.00 -8.40 13.67
N ALA A 134 4.18 -7.52 13.09
CA ALA A 134 3.29 -7.88 11.98
C ALA A 134 4.04 -8.37 10.73
N VAL A 135 5.14 -7.73 10.35
CA VAL A 135 5.99 -8.16 9.24
C VAL A 135 6.67 -9.49 9.55
N HIS A 136 7.15 -9.68 10.78
CA HIS A 136 7.73 -10.96 11.20
C HIS A 136 6.70 -12.10 11.18
N SER A 137 5.49 -11.86 11.67
CA SER A 137 4.37 -12.81 11.60
C SER A 137 3.99 -13.14 10.16
N SER A 138 3.99 -12.14 9.28
CA SER A 138 3.74 -12.34 7.84
C SER A 138 4.79 -13.26 7.21
N PHE A 139 6.06 -13.13 7.58
CA PHE A 139 7.11 -14.07 7.17
C PHE A 139 6.89 -15.49 7.72
N ARG A 140 6.52 -15.62 9.01
CA ARG A 140 6.27 -16.93 9.63
C ARG A 140 5.14 -17.68 8.94
N LEU A 141 4.07 -16.99 8.56
CA LEU A 141 2.92 -17.58 7.85
C LEU A 141 3.30 -18.20 6.50
N LEU A 142 4.36 -17.73 5.84
CA LEU A 142 4.78 -18.25 4.55
C LEU A 142 5.46 -19.61 4.68
N ARG A 143 5.18 -20.53 3.75
CA ARG A 143 5.99 -21.74 3.53
C ARG A 143 7.39 -21.37 3.03
N PRO A 144 8.39 -22.27 3.16
CA PRO A 144 9.65 -22.11 2.44
C PRO A 144 9.39 -21.87 0.94
N GLY A 145 9.97 -20.81 0.38
CA GLY A 145 9.72 -20.37 -1.00
C GLY A 145 8.41 -19.58 -1.21
N GLY A 146 7.60 -19.37 -0.18
CA GLY A 146 6.36 -18.60 -0.26
C GLY A 146 6.57 -17.09 -0.39
N THR A 147 5.56 -16.40 -0.91
CA THR A 147 5.61 -14.98 -1.28
C THR A 147 4.61 -14.14 -0.48
N LEU A 148 5.06 -13.03 0.12
CA LEU A 148 4.22 -11.94 0.62
C LEU A 148 4.03 -10.91 -0.49
N LEU A 149 2.77 -10.66 -0.86
CA LEU A 149 2.35 -9.54 -1.70
C LEU A 149 1.70 -8.49 -0.78
N ALA A 150 2.46 -7.47 -0.41
CA ALA A 150 2.01 -6.42 0.50
C ALA A 150 1.80 -5.08 -0.23
N THR A 151 0.77 -4.35 0.18
CA THR A 151 0.63 -2.93 -0.16
C THR A 151 0.39 -2.11 1.09
N VAL A 152 0.94 -0.89 1.14
CA VAL A 152 0.75 0.04 2.25
C VAL A 152 0.50 1.45 1.73
N ALA A 153 -0.22 2.26 2.50
CA ALA A 153 -0.51 3.63 2.09
C ALA A 153 0.64 4.59 2.42
N GLY A 154 0.96 5.45 1.44
CA GLY A 154 1.74 6.66 1.61
C GLY A 154 0.84 7.83 2.02
N ILE A 155 0.66 8.82 1.15
CA ILE A 155 -0.28 9.95 1.29
C ILE A 155 -1.70 9.46 1.04
N THR A 156 -2.53 9.50 2.07
CA THR A 156 -3.96 9.19 2.01
C THR A 156 -4.68 9.79 3.22
N GLN A 157 -6.00 9.92 3.14
CA GLN A 157 -6.81 10.34 4.28
C GLN A 157 -6.76 9.29 5.42
N ILE A 158 -7.12 9.70 6.63
CA ILE A 158 -7.34 8.74 7.72
C ILE A 158 -8.61 7.95 7.43
N SER A 159 -8.54 6.61 7.54
CA SER A 159 -9.72 5.78 7.44
C SER A 159 -10.54 5.88 8.73
N GLY A 160 -11.73 6.48 8.65
CA GLY A 160 -12.66 6.51 9.79
C GLY A 160 -13.07 5.10 10.22
N TYR A 161 -13.34 4.23 9.24
CA TYR A 161 -13.75 2.84 9.46
C TYR A 161 -12.70 2.03 10.23
N ASP A 162 -11.43 2.12 9.81
CA ASP A 162 -10.34 1.36 10.42
C ASP A 162 -9.91 1.99 11.76
N ARG A 163 -9.85 3.32 11.84
CA ARG A 163 -9.52 4.03 13.09
C ARG A 163 -10.42 3.64 14.25
N GLU A 164 -11.72 3.46 14.00
CA GLU A 164 -12.69 3.08 15.03
C GLU A 164 -12.57 1.62 15.48
N ARG A 165 -12.01 0.74 14.63
CA ARG A 165 -11.94 -0.71 14.88
C ARG A 165 -10.57 -1.17 15.37
N TRP A 166 -9.51 -0.68 14.73
CA TRP A 166 -8.13 -1.14 14.90
C TRP A 166 -7.15 0.01 15.17
N GLY A 167 -7.50 1.23 14.74
CA GLY A 167 -6.62 2.38 14.71
C GLY A 167 -6.11 2.67 13.30
N ASP A 168 -5.39 3.78 13.15
CA ASP A 168 -4.76 4.19 11.89
C ASP A 168 -3.45 4.91 12.22
N TYR A 169 -2.36 4.15 12.23
CA TYR A 169 -1.11 4.55 12.89
C TYR A 169 -0.04 5.00 11.91
N TRP A 170 0.05 4.34 10.75
CA TRP A 170 1.23 4.44 9.90
C TRP A 170 0.90 4.93 8.50
N ARG A 171 1.68 5.91 8.05
CA ARG A 171 1.82 6.27 6.65
C ARG A 171 3.26 5.96 6.27
N PHE A 172 3.45 5.22 5.18
CA PHE A 172 4.74 4.61 4.86
C PHE A 172 5.50 5.43 3.83
N THR A 173 6.81 5.20 3.80
CA THR A 173 7.71 5.62 2.75
C THR A 173 8.41 4.39 2.19
N GLU A 174 9.06 4.53 1.04
CA GLU A 174 9.90 3.44 0.52
C GLU A 174 10.96 3.01 1.55
N CYS A 175 11.59 3.98 2.22
CA CYS A 175 12.60 3.73 3.24
C CYS A 175 12.04 2.96 4.45
N SER A 176 10.83 3.29 4.92
CA SER A 176 10.25 2.56 6.06
C SER A 176 9.93 1.12 5.69
N MET A 177 9.39 0.86 4.49
CA MET A 177 9.14 -0.51 4.02
C MET A 177 10.42 -1.32 3.85
N LYS A 178 11.47 -0.75 3.26
CA LYS A 178 12.79 -1.41 3.14
C LYS A 178 13.37 -1.75 4.51
N ALA A 179 13.29 -0.82 5.46
CA ALA A 179 13.80 -1.01 6.82
C ALA A 179 13.02 -2.09 7.61
N LEU A 180 11.72 -2.22 7.37
CA LEU A 180 10.89 -3.25 7.99
C LEU A 180 11.14 -4.65 7.39
N LEU A 181 11.32 -4.74 6.08
CA LEU A 181 11.48 -6.03 5.39
C LEU A 181 12.89 -6.61 5.52
N ALA A 182 13.94 -5.78 5.47
CA ALA A 182 15.32 -6.27 5.40
C ALA A 182 15.74 -7.19 6.57
N PRO A 183 15.41 -6.90 7.85
CA PRO A 183 15.77 -7.78 8.97
C PRO A 183 15.13 -9.18 8.91
N VAL A 184 14.01 -9.31 8.18
CA VAL A 184 13.18 -10.53 8.17
C VAL A 184 13.39 -11.31 6.87
N PHE A 185 13.39 -10.63 5.73
CA PHE A 185 13.48 -11.23 4.40
C PHE A 185 14.90 -11.18 3.81
N GLY A 186 15.85 -10.53 4.46
CA GLY A 186 17.18 -10.29 3.91
C GLY A 186 17.10 -9.38 2.69
N ASP A 187 17.70 -9.79 1.58
CA ASP A 187 17.67 -9.11 0.27
C ASP A 187 16.55 -9.62 -0.66
N ARG A 188 15.73 -10.58 -0.22
CA ARG A 188 14.71 -11.25 -1.06
C ARG A 188 13.40 -10.47 -1.12
N PHE A 189 13.48 -9.17 -1.34
CA PHE A 189 12.29 -8.35 -1.50
C PHE A 189 12.50 -7.24 -2.52
N GLU A 190 11.41 -6.80 -3.13
CA GLU A 190 11.35 -5.62 -3.99
C GLU A 190 10.29 -4.66 -3.45
N VAL A 191 10.61 -3.37 -3.36
CA VAL A 191 9.68 -2.30 -2.99
C VAL A 191 9.56 -1.33 -4.16
N ARG A 192 8.34 -0.92 -4.49
CA ARG A 192 8.06 0.13 -5.48
C ARG A 192 7.12 1.18 -4.93
N VAL A 193 7.29 2.42 -5.38
CA VAL A 193 6.44 3.56 -5.03
C VAL A 193 5.55 3.90 -6.21
N TRP A 194 4.27 4.12 -5.92
CA TRP A 194 3.26 4.51 -6.88
C TRP A 194 2.51 5.75 -6.42
N GLY A 195 2.03 6.52 -7.38
CA GLY A 195 1.37 7.79 -7.13
C GLY A 195 2.19 8.98 -7.60
N ASN A 196 1.52 10.13 -7.57
CA ASN A 196 2.08 11.43 -7.86
C ASN A 196 1.18 12.49 -7.18
N LEU A 197 1.51 13.78 -7.33
CA LEU A 197 0.70 14.86 -6.76
C LEU A 197 -0.77 14.83 -7.22
N HIS A 198 -1.03 14.52 -8.49
CA HIS A 198 -2.40 14.43 -9.03
C HIS A 198 -3.18 13.30 -8.35
N ALA A 199 -2.60 12.10 -8.28
CA ALA A 199 -3.20 10.94 -7.61
C ALA A 199 -3.42 11.19 -6.11
N ALA A 200 -2.43 11.78 -5.43
CA ALA A 200 -2.52 12.08 -3.99
C ALA A 200 -3.64 13.09 -3.70
N THR A 201 -3.75 14.16 -4.49
CA THR A 201 -4.81 15.15 -4.32
C THR A 201 -6.19 14.61 -4.68
N ALA A 202 -6.31 13.83 -5.76
CA ALA A 202 -7.56 13.17 -6.13
C ALA A 202 -8.06 12.22 -5.04
N LEU A 203 -7.17 11.38 -4.49
CA LEU A 203 -7.51 10.48 -3.38
C LEU A 203 -7.94 11.24 -2.12
N LEU A 204 -7.21 12.31 -1.75
CA LEU A 204 -7.56 13.15 -0.60
C LEU A 204 -8.87 13.92 -0.77
N GLN A 205 -9.25 14.23 -2.02
CA GLN A 205 -10.54 14.82 -2.35
C GLN A 205 -11.66 13.77 -2.39
N GLY A 206 -11.36 12.48 -2.25
CA GLY A 206 -12.35 11.40 -2.33
C GLY A 206 -12.92 11.21 -3.74
N GLN A 207 -12.14 11.53 -4.77
CA GLN A 207 -12.50 11.22 -6.16
C GLN A 207 -12.36 9.72 -6.43
N ALA A 208 -13.23 9.19 -7.28
CA ALA A 208 -13.04 7.91 -7.94
C ALA A 208 -12.30 8.10 -9.28
N ILE A 209 -11.79 7.02 -9.88
CA ILE A 209 -11.14 7.05 -11.20
C ILE A 209 -12.09 7.64 -12.26
N GLU A 210 -13.37 7.32 -12.16
CA GLU A 210 -14.43 7.80 -13.05
C GLU A 210 -14.68 9.32 -12.96
N ASP A 211 -14.24 9.97 -11.87
CA ASP A 211 -14.31 11.43 -11.74
C ASP A 211 -13.17 12.15 -12.49
N LEU A 212 -12.11 11.42 -12.91
CA LEU A 212 -10.94 12.00 -13.54
C LEU A 212 -11.13 12.25 -15.04
N GLU A 213 -10.88 13.48 -15.48
CA GLU A 213 -10.87 13.80 -16.92
C GLU A 213 -9.71 13.13 -17.67
N ARG A 214 -8.58 12.89 -16.98
CA ARG A 214 -7.31 12.39 -17.54
C ARG A 214 -6.74 11.27 -16.67
N PRO A 215 -7.39 10.09 -16.60
CA PRO A 215 -6.97 9.00 -15.72
C PRO A 215 -5.58 8.44 -16.02
N GLU A 216 -5.06 8.60 -17.24
CA GLU A 216 -3.69 8.21 -17.60
C GLU A 216 -2.60 9.01 -16.87
N LEU A 217 -2.95 10.13 -16.24
CA LEU A 217 -2.02 10.85 -15.36
C LEU A 217 -1.65 10.03 -14.12
N LEU A 218 -2.42 9.01 -13.77
CA LEU A 218 -2.09 8.09 -12.68
C LEU A 218 -0.87 7.21 -13.01
N ASP A 219 -0.52 7.03 -14.29
CA ASP A 219 0.56 6.11 -14.70
C ASP A 219 1.96 6.73 -14.56
N VAL A 220 2.05 8.02 -14.21
CA VAL A 220 3.31 8.71 -13.93
C VAL A 220 3.66 8.55 -12.46
N ALA A 221 4.75 7.85 -12.14
CA ALA A 221 5.22 7.75 -10.77
C ALA A 221 6.08 8.96 -10.38
N ASP A 222 5.82 9.51 -9.20
CA ASP A 222 6.64 10.52 -8.54
C ASP A 222 6.95 10.04 -7.11
N PRO A 223 8.21 9.69 -6.80
CA PRO A 223 8.58 9.12 -5.51
C PRO A 223 8.39 10.08 -4.33
N ASP A 224 8.28 11.39 -4.57
CA ASP A 224 8.05 12.39 -3.53
C ASP A 224 6.57 12.46 -3.10
N TYR A 225 5.66 11.86 -3.86
CA TYR A 225 4.23 11.80 -3.58
C TYR A 225 3.71 10.35 -3.58
N PRO A 226 4.23 9.49 -2.67
CA PRO A 226 3.80 8.10 -2.61
C PRO A 226 2.32 8.06 -2.23
N VAL A 227 1.47 7.41 -3.03
CA VAL A 227 0.07 7.09 -2.69
C VAL A 227 -0.01 5.65 -2.19
N VAL A 228 0.58 4.72 -2.95
CA VAL A 228 0.69 3.30 -2.61
C VAL A 228 2.14 2.87 -2.71
N ILE A 229 2.60 2.10 -1.73
CA ILE A 229 3.91 1.44 -1.77
C ILE A 229 3.64 -0.06 -1.81
N THR A 230 4.20 -0.74 -2.79
CA THR A 230 4.00 -2.18 -3.02
C THR A 230 5.27 -2.93 -2.67
N ALA A 231 5.14 -4.11 -2.08
CA ALA A 231 6.26 -4.99 -1.80
C ALA A 231 5.98 -6.44 -2.19
N VAL A 232 6.95 -7.05 -2.86
CA VAL A 232 7.02 -8.51 -3.04
C VAL A 232 8.17 -9.00 -2.18
N ALA A 233 7.91 -9.88 -1.21
CA ALA A 233 8.95 -10.40 -0.31
C ALA A 233 8.87 -11.93 -0.23
N ARG A 234 10.00 -12.62 -0.36
CA ARG A 234 10.04 -14.10 -0.47
C ARG A 234 10.76 -14.75 0.69
N ARG A 235 10.10 -15.74 1.29
CA ARG A 235 10.74 -16.64 2.25
C ARG A 235 11.73 -17.54 1.50
N ALA A 236 12.92 -17.76 2.07
CA ALA A 236 13.92 -18.63 1.45
C ALA A 236 13.37 -20.06 1.26
N GLN A 237 13.84 -20.74 0.21
CA GLN A 237 13.65 -22.19 0.10
C GLN A 237 14.43 -22.89 1.22
N ALA A 238 13.94 -24.05 1.66
CA ALA A 238 14.60 -24.88 2.66
C ALA A 238 15.88 -25.53 2.09
#